data_AF-A0A955A383-F1
#
_entry.id   AF-A0A955A383-F1
#
_cell.length_a   1.000
_cell.length_b   1.000
_cell.length_c   1.000
_cell.angle_alpha   90.00
_cell.angle_beta   90.00
_cell.angle_gamma   90.00
#
_symmetry.space_group_name_H-M   'P 1'
#
loop_
_entity.id
_entity.type
_entity.pdbx_description
1 polymer ?
#
loop_
_entity_poly.entity_id
_entity_poly.type
_entity_poly.pdbx_seq_one_letter_code
_entity_poly.pdbx_strand_id
1 'polypeptide(L)'
;MTKGIVLASIAGAVGAILWALIAYYLELEIGWAAWGIGGLVGFAMALGAQKEASATTGVIAAVIALLSVVGGKYITAVMIADKVASEYGSIVVTEETVMINIAYEVAAEHEAQGETLQWPAGSSFETAESQADFPQAVWSEAEQYWDSLSQDEKNETIRELQGFMDQGFAQGQSITTNAVFKASFGLFDLLWGFLAVATAFSIGQADEVGT
;
A
#
# COMPACT_ATOMS: atom_id res chain seq x y z
N MET A 1 24.24 25.66 -3.77
CA MET A 1 22.81 25.37 -4.00
C MET A 1 22.58 23.93 -4.44
N THR A 2 23.04 23.49 -5.62
CA THR A 2 22.78 22.12 -6.12
C THR A 2 23.22 21.02 -5.15
N LYS A 3 24.41 21.16 -4.55
CA LYS A 3 24.90 20.21 -3.52
C LYS A 3 24.01 20.19 -2.28
N GLY A 4 23.52 21.36 -1.85
CA GLY A 4 22.56 21.48 -0.74
C GLY A 4 21.26 20.74 -1.02
N ILE A 5 20.70 20.88 -2.22
CA ILE A 5 19.49 20.15 -2.62
C ILE A 5 19.71 18.63 -2.55
N VAL A 6 20.83 18.14 -3.11
CA VAL A 6 21.14 16.69 -3.10
C VAL A 6 21.27 16.17 -1.67
N LEU A 7 22.05 16.85 -0.83
CA LEU A 7 22.24 16.43 0.57
C LEU A 7 20.93 16.48 1.36
N ALA A 8 20.16 17.56 1.22
CA ALA A 8 18.86 17.72 1.85
C ALA A 8 17.87 16.62 1.44
N SER A 9 17.80 16.27 0.16
CA SER A 9 16.95 15.20 -0.34
C SER A 9 17.37 13.82 0.19
N ILE A 10 18.66 13.53 0.23
CA ILE A 10 19.17 12.27 0.82
C ILE A 10 18.81 12.21 2.30
N ALA A 11 19.07 13.28 3.04
CA ALA A 11 18.81 13.33 4.47
C ALA A 11 17.31 13.21 4.78
N GLY A 12 16.47 13.87 3.97
CA GLY A 12 15.02 13.74 4.03
C GLY A 12 14.52 12.32 3.75
N ALA A 13 15.03 11.67 2.70
CA ALA A 13 14.69 10.29 2.37
C ALA A 13 15.11 9.31 3.48
N VAL A 14 16.34 9.44 3.99
CA VAL A 14 16.82 8.62 5.12
C VAL A 14 15.97 8.84 6.36
N GLY A 15 15.65 10.10 6.70
CA GLY A 15 14.79 10.44 7.82
C GLY A 15 13.38 9.86 7.70
N ALA A 16 12.78 9.96 6.51
CA ALA A 16 11.47 9.39 6.21
C ALA A 16 11.45 7.86 6.35
N ILE A 17 12.47 7.16 5.82
CA ILE A 17 12.61 5.71 5.93
C ILE A 17 12.79 5.28 7.39
N LEU A 18 13.70 5.94 8.13
CA LEU A 18 13.93 5.63 9.54
C LEU A 18 12.67 5.82 10.37
N TRP A 19 11.93 6.91 10.14
CA TRP A 19 10.66 7.12 10.81
C TRP A 19 9.64 6.04 10.46
N ALA A 20 9.50 5.68 9.18
CA ALA A 20 8.58 4.63 8.77
C ALA A 20 8.90 3.28 9.42
N LEU A 21 10.18 2.91 9.49
CA LEU A 21 10.63 1.69 10.18
C LEU A 21 10.31 1.73 11.68
N ILE A 22 10.55 2.86 12.35
CA ILE A 22 10.21 3.06 13.76
C ILE A 22 8.69 2.88 13.97
N ALA A 23 7.87 3.56 13.17
CA ALA A 23 6.43 3.49 13.28
C ALA A 23 5.90 2.08 13.01
N TYR A 24 6.45 1.39 12.00
CA TYR A 24 6.07 0.03 11.64
C TYR A 24 6.43 -1.01 12.71
N TYR A 25 7.66 -1.00 13.22
CA TYR A 25 8.13 -2.03 14.16
C TYR A 25 7.78 -1.76 15.61
N LEU A 26 7.69 -0.49 16.01
CA LEU A 26 7.40 -0.12 17.39
C LEU A 26 5.94 0.26 17.62
N GLU A 27 5.13 0.35 16.56
CA GLU A 27 3.72 0.76 16.61
C GLU A 27 3.54 2.13 17.30
N LEU A 28 4.57 2.97 17.25
CA LEU A 28 4.62 4.28 17.88
C LEU A 28 4.71 5.38 16.82
N GLU A 29 3.65 6.19 16.73
CA GLU A 29 3.68 7.43 15.97
C GLU A 29 4.19 8.57 16.85
N ILE A 30 5.45 8.96 16.61
CA ILE A 30 6.12 9.95 17.41
C ILE A 30 6.20 11.27 16.65
N GLY A 31 5.32 12.22 16.99
CA GLY A 31 5.23 13.51 16.28
C GLY A 31 6.54 14.31 16.22
N TRP A 32 7.39 14.23 17.24
CA TRP A 32 8.69 14.92 17.21
C TRP A 32 9.67 14.36 16.17
N ALA A 33 9.44 13.17 15.61
CA ALA A 33 10.23 12.64 14.51
C ALA A 33 10.14 13.55 13.26
N ALA A 34 8.95 14.10 12.97
CA ALA A 34 8.77 15.05 11.88
C ALA A 34 9.64 16.29 12.06
N TRP A 35 9.69 16.84 13.29
CA TRP A 35 10.56 17.96 13.62
C TRP A 35 12.05 17.64 13.44
N GLY A 36 12.47 16.44 13.88
CA GLY A 36 13.83 15.94 13.67
C GLY A 36 14.22 15.83 12.19
N ILE A 37 13.32 15.34 11.34
CA ILE A 37 13.50 15.30 9.88
C ILE A 37 13.71 16.71 9.33
N GLY A 38 12.89 17.68 9.75
CA GLY A 38 13.04 19.08 9.35
C GLY A 38 14.40 19.68 9.71
N GLY A 39 14.86 19.45 10.94
CA GLY A 39 16.19 19.86 11.39
C GLY A 39 17.31 19.24 10.56
N LEU A 40 17.22 17.93 10.30
CA LEU A 40 18.20 17.19 9.50
C LEU A 40 18.26 17.69 8.05
N VAL A 41 17.12 17.92 7.41
CA VAL A 41 17.01 18.46 6.05
C VAL A 41 17.59 19.87 5.98
N GLY A 42 17.24 20.74 6.93
CA GLY A 42 17.77 22.10 7.01
C GLY A 42 19.29 22.13 7.17
N PHE A 43 19.82 21.29 8.06
CA PHE A 43 21.26 21.16 8.28
C PHE A 43 22.00 20.67 7.03
N ALA A 44 21.46 19.62 6.37
CA ALA A 44 22.04 19.08 5.14
C ALA A 44 22.00 20.11 3.98
N MET A 45 20.93 20.91 3.90
CA MET A 45 20.86 22.02 2.95
C MET A 45 21.96 23.05 3.24
N ALA A 46 22.08 23.52 4.48
CA ALA A 46 23.07 24.52 4.87
C ALA A 46 24.50 24.02 4.58
N LEU A 47 24.80 22.77 4.96
CA LEU A 47 26.10 22.13 4.74
C LEU A 47 26.49 22.06 3.24
N GLY A 48 25.52 21.80 2.36
CA GLY A 48 25.77 21.73 0.92
C GLY A 48 25.64 23.07 0.18
N ALA A 49 24.90 24.03 0.74
CA ALA A 49 24.75 25.37 0.17
C ALA A 49 25.95 26.26 0.50
N GLN A 50 26.49 26.18 1.72
CA GLN A 50 27.61 27.01 2.21
C GLN A 50 27.38 28.49 1.87
N LYS A 51 28.32 29.12 1.15
CA LYS A 51 28.27 30.53 0.72
C LYS A 51 27.09 30.89 -0.20
N GLU A 52 26.32 29.91 -0.67
CA GLU A 52 25.10 30.13 -1.45
C GLU A 52 23.82 30.04 -0.58
N ALA A 53 23.97 29.93 0.75
CA ALA A 53 22.86 29.95 1.68
C ALA A 53 22.11 31.29 1.58
N SER A 54 20.80 31.19 1.48
CA SER A 54 19.91 32.33 1.27
C SER A 54 18.48 31.95 1.66
N ALA A 55 17.58 32.93 1.67
CA ALA A 55 16.16 32.65 1.84
C ALA A 55 15.64 31.59 0.84
N THR A 56 16.16 31.58 -0.40
CA THR A 56 15.81 30.58 -1.42
C THR A 56 16.18 29.16 -0.99
N THR A 57 17.38 28.94 -0.42
CA THR A 57 17.78 27.61 0.07
C THR A 57 16.96 27.19 1.27
N GLY A 58 16.58 28.12 2.15
CA GLY A 58 15.61 27.89 3.22
C GLY A 58 14.26 27.40 2.69
N VAL A 59 13.67 28.07 1.70
CA VAL A 59 12.39 27.66 1.09
C VAL A 59 12.50 26.24 0.52
N ILE A 60 13.58 25.95 -0.22
CA ILE A 60 13.77 24.63 -0.81
C ILE A 60 13.91 23.55 0.28
N ALA A 61 14.67 23.82 1.35
CA ALA A 61 14.79 22.91 2.50
C ALA A 61 13.43 22.66 3.17
N ALA A 62 12.61 23.70 3.32
CA ALA A 62 11.27 23.61 3.89
C ALA A 62 10.34 22.72 3.05
N VAL A 63 10.39 22.84 1.72
CA VAL A 63 9.64 21.98 0.80
C VAL A 63 10.11 20.53 0.88
N ILE A 64 11.44 20.30 0.87
CA ILE A 64 12.00 18.94 0.99
C ILE A 64 11.60 18.32 2.34
N ALA A 65 11.65 19.07 3.43
CA ALA A 65 11.24 18.60 4.75
C ALA A 65 9.75 18.21 4.77
N LEU A 66 8.87 19.05 4.21
CA LEU A 66 7.44 18.74 4.10
C LEU A 66 7.21 17.45 3.31
N LEU A 67 7.83 17.32 2.13
CA LEU A 67 7.72 16.11 1.31
C LEU A 67 8.27 14.87 2.02
N SER A 68 9.34 15.01 2.79
CA SER A 68 9.93 13.91 3.55
C SER A 68 9.03 13.46 4.70
N VAL A 69 8.39 14.39 5.40
CA VAL A 69 7.42 14.08 6.46
C VAL A 69 6.19 13.40 5.87
N VAL A 70 5.61 13.95 4.81
CA VAL A 70 4.45 13.33 4.14
C VAL A 70 4.82 11.96 3.57
N GLY A 71 6.01 11.84 2.95
CA GLY A 71 6.54 10.60 2.42
C GLY A 71 6.74 9.53 3.50
N GLY A 72 7.27 9.89 4.67
CA GLY A 72 7.44 8.96 5.79
C GLY A 72 6.11 8.35 6.27
N LYS A 73 5.06 9.18 6.41
CA LYS A 73 3.71 8.68 6.73
C LYS A 73 3.16 7.78 5.63
N TYR A 74 3.35 8.16 4.37
CA TYR A 74 2.88 7.35 3.24
C TYR A 74 3.57 5.98 3.19
N ILE A 75 4.90 5.93 3.35
CA ILE A 75 5.67 4.69 3.42
C ILE A 75 5.17 3.82 4.59
N THR A 76 4.95 4.41 5.76
CA THR A 76 4.39 3.71 6.92
C THR A 76 3.03 3.08 6.59
N ALA A 77 2.14 3.83 5.95
CA ALA A 77 0.82 3.33 5.56
C ALA A 77 0.91 2.18 4.54
N VAL A 78 1.82 2.26 3.57
CA VAL A 78 2.09 1.17 2.63
C VAL A 78 2.60 -0.07 3.36
N MET A 79 3.56 0.08 4.27
CA MET A 79 4.11 -1.06 5.03
C MET A 79 3.05 -1.73 5.91
N ILE A 80 2.18 -0.96 6.56
CA ILE A 80 1.06 -1.49 7.34
C ILE A 80 0.07 -2.22 6.43
N ALA A 81 -0.29 -1.63 5.28
CA ALA A 81 -1.20 -2.26 4.33
C ALA A 81 -0.62 -3.57 3.77
N ASP A 82 0.67 -3.61 3.46
CA ASP A 82 1.41 -4.79 2.99
C ASP A 82 1.47 -5.89 4.07
N LYS A 83 1.74 -5.53 5.34
CA LYS A 83 1.69 -6.48 6.46
C LYS A 83 0.31 -7.14 6.55
N VAL A 84 -0.76 -6.33 6.54
CA VAL A 84 -2.14 -6.84 6.55
C VAL A 84 -2.39 -7.75 5.34
N ALA A 85 -2.00 -7.31 4.15
CA ALA A 85 -2.13 -8.09 2.92
C ALA A 85 -1.44 -9.47 3.03
N SER A 86 -0.19 -9.49 3.51
CA SER A 86 0.59 -10.72 3.65
C SER A 86 0.04 -11.69 4.72
N GLU A 87 -0.61 -11.18 5.77
CA GLU A 87 -1.27 -12.01 6.79
C GLU A 87 -2.47 -12.81 6.22
N TYR A 88 -3.17 -12.27 5.21
CA TYR A 88 -4.24 -12.99 4.52
C TYR A 88 -3.75 -13.93 3.40
N GLY A 89 -2.44 -13.94 3.12
CA GLY A 89 -1.81 -14.77 2.10
C GLY A 89 -2.07 -14.30 0.67
N SER A 90 -1.11 -14.53 -0.23
CA SER A 90 -1.37 -14.45 -1.67
C SER A 90 -2.25 -15.65 -2.05
N ILE A 91 -3.46 -15.42 -2.55
CA ILE A 91 -4.28 -16.50 -3.06
C ILE A 91 -3.64 -16.98 -4.36
N VAL A 92 -2.98 -18.14 -4.28
CA VAL A 92 -2.49 -18.84 -5.47
C VAL A 92 -3.69 -19.48 -6.11
N VAL A 93 -4.02 -19.06 -7.34
CA VAL A 93 -5.08 -19.70 -8.11
C VAL A 93 -4.65 -21.12 -8.45
N THR A 94 -5.35 -22.07 -7.86
CA THR A 94 -5.20 -23.49 -8.16
C THR A 94 -6.26 -23.93 -9.16
N GLU A 95 -6.09 -25.12 -9.72
CA GLU A 95 -7.13 -25.76 -10.52
C GLU A 95 -8.46 -25.87 -9.74
N GLU A 96 -8.41 -26.19 -8.45
CA GLU A 96 -9.58 -26.22 -7.58
C GLU A 96 -10.26 -24.85 -7.48
N THR A 97 -9.49 -23.76 -7.39
CA THR A 97 -10.03 -22.39 -7.37
C THR A 97 -10.77 -22.05 -8.66
N VAL A 98 -10.22 -22.45 -9.81
CA VAL A 98 -10.86 -22.27 -11.11
C VAL A 98 -12.12 -23.13 -11.21
N MET A 99 -12.05 -24.38 -10.76
CA MET A 99 -13.19 -25.31 -10.75
C MET A 99 -14.35 -24.80 -9.88
N ILE A 100 -14.05 -24.22 -8.72
CA ILE A 100 -15.05 -23.55 -7.87
C ILE A 100 -15.70 -22.38 -8.63
N ASN A 101 -14.90 -21.58 -9.35
CA ASN A 101 -15.43 -20.45 -10.13
C ASN A 101 -16.34 -20.91 -11.28
N ILE A 102 -15.96 -21.95 -12.02
CA ILE A 102 -16.79 -22.57 -13.05
C ILE A 102 -18.07 -23.16 -12.44
N ALA A 103 -17.97 -23.85 -11.29
CA ALA A 103 -19.13 -24.40 -10.59
C ALA A 103 -20.12 -23.30 -10.16
N TYR A 104 -19.62 -22.12 -9.79
CA TYR A 104 -20.46 -20.94 -9.54
C TYR A 104 -21.20 -20.46 -10.80
N GLU A 105 -20.52 -20.39 -11.94
CA GLU A 105 -21.13 -20.01 -13.22
C GLU A 105 -22.22 -20.99 -13.62
N VAL A 106 -21.95 -22.30 -13.56
CA VAL A 106 -22.92 -23.35 -13.83
C VAL A 106 -24.12 -23.24 -12.90
N ALA A 107 -23.90 -23.10 -11.58
CA ALA A 107 -24.99 -22.94 -10.61
C ALA A 107 -25.85 -21.72 -10.92
N ALA A 108 -25.24 -20.59 -11.25
CA ALA A 108 -25.95 -19.36 -11.61
C ALA A 108 -26.78 -19.52 -12.89
N GLU A 109 -26.29 -20.27 -13.88
CA GLU A 109 -27.03 -20.57 -15.11
C GLU A 109 -28.27 -21.44 -14.84
N HIS A 110 -28.16 -22.47 -14.01
CA HIS A 110 -29.31 -23.30 -13.61
C HIS A 110 -30.37 -22.47 -12.87
N GLU A 111 -29.95 -21.62 -11.92
CA GLU A 111 -30.88 -20.76 -11.20
C GLU A 111 -31.55 -19.74 -12.14
N ALA A 112 -30.83 -19.18 -13.09
CA ALA A 112 -31.38 -18.26 -14.11
C ALA A 112 -32.41 -18.95 -15.03
N GLN A 113 -32.28 -20.26 -15.23
CA GLN A 113 -33.25 -21.09 -15.97
C GLN A 113 -34.46 -21.52 -15.11
N GLY A 114 -34.49 -21.14 -13.83
CA GLY A 114 -35.56 -21.46 -12.89
C GLY A 114 -35.45 -22.86 -12.29
N GLU A 115 -34.30 -23.52 -12.42
CA GLU A 115 -34.05 -24.82 -11.81
C GLU A 115 -33.76 -24.66 -10.32
N THR A 116 -34.28 -25.58 -9.50
CA THR A 116 -34.03 -25.58 -8.06
C THR A 116 -32.87 -26.51 -7.74
N LEU A 117 -31.70 -25.94 -7.45
CA LEU A 117 -30.51 -26.69 -7.05
C LEU A 117 -30.66 -27.28 -5.64
N GLN A 118 -30.25 -28.53 -5.48
CA GLN A 118 -30.23 -29.23 -4.19
C GLN A 118 -28.84 -29.09 -3.56
N TRP A 119 -28.65 -28.03 -2.78
CA TRP A 119 -27.40 -27.77 -2.08
C TRP A 119 -27.14 -28.78 -0.95
N PRO A 120 -25.88 -29.18 -0.70
CA PRO A 120 -25.48 -29.93 0.48
C PRO A 120 -25.90 -29.23 1.79
N ALA A 121 -26.09 -30.00 2.85
CA ALA A 121 -26.58 -29.47 4.13
C ALA A 121 -25.61 -28.45 4.74
N GLY A 122 -26.08 -27.21 4.92
CA GLY A 122 -25.27 -26.12 5.47
C GLY A 122 -24.51 -25.30 4.42
N SER A 123 -24.56 -25.72 3.15
CA SER A 123 -23.96 -25.03 2.02
C SER A 123 -25.02 -24.30 1.20
N SER A 124 -24.59 -23.30 0.45
CA SER A 124 -25.43 -22.46 -0.40
C SER A 124 -24.57 -21.75 -1.43
N PHE A 125 -25.19 -21.08 -2.40
CA PHE A 125 -24.50 -20.22 -3.34
C PHE A 125 -23.65 -19.14 -2.65
N GLU A 126 -24.00 -18.69 -1.45
CA GLU A 126 -23.26 -17.61 -0.76
C GLU A 126 -22.12 -18.14 0.12
N THR A 127 -22.12 -19.44 0.42
CA THR A 127 -21.26 -20.04 1.46
C THR A 127 -20.40 -21.19 0.96
N ALA A 128 -20.42 -21.49 -0.35
CA ALA A 128 -19.65 -22.60 -0.90
C ALA A 128 -18.18 -22.20 -1.10
N GLU A 129 -17.26 -22.97 -0.51
CA GLU A 129 -15.82 -22.66 -0.57
C GLU A 129 -14.99 -23.82 -1.11
N SER A 130 -15.60 -25.00 -1.28
CA SER A 130 -14.94 -26.22 -1.72
C SER A 130 -15.85 -27.07 -2.61
N GLN A 131 -15.27 -28.06 -3.29
CA GLN A 131 -16.03 -29.05 -4.08
C GLN A 131 -17.21 -29.66 -3.31
N ALA A 132 -17.02 -29.97 -2.03
CA ALA A 132 -18.02 -30.63 -1.21
C ALA A 132 -19.27 -29.77 -0.93
N ASP A 133 -19.18 -28.47 -1.16
CA ASP A 133 -20.25 -27.51 -0.93
C ASP A 133 -21.20 -27.37 -2.13
N PHE A 134 -20.85 -27.91 -3.29
CA PHE A 134 -21.67 -27.81 -4.50
C PHE A 134 -22.59 -29.04 -4.70
N PRO A 135 -23.76 -28.87 -5.31
CA PRO A 135 -24.55 -30.00 -5.80
C PRO A 135 -23.72 -30.85 -6.76
N GLN A 136 -23.79 -32.17 -6.63
CA GLN A 136 -23.01 -33.10 -7.45
C GLN A 136 -23.20 -32.87 -8.96
N ALA A 137 -24.42 -32.52 -9.40
CA ALA A 137 -24.72 -32.24 -10.80
C ALA A 137 -23.94 -31.02 -11.31
N VAL A 138 -23.95 -29.92 -10.56
CA VAL A 138 -23.21 -28.68 -10.88
C VAL A 138 -21.72 -28.96 -10.98
N TRP A 139 -21.16 -29.68 -10.00
CA TRP A 139 -19.74 -29.97 -10.00
C TRP A 139 -19.32 -30.87 -11.17
N SER A 140 -20.09 -31.91 -11.46
CA SER A 140 -19.80 -32.80 -12.58
C SER A 140 -19.93 -32.12 -13.95
N GLU A 141 -20.79 -31.11 -14.07
CA GLU A 141 -20.87 -30.28 -15.28
C GLU A 141 -19.69 -29.32 -15.40
N ALA A 142 -19.28 -28.69 -14.29
CA ALA A 142 -18.05 -27.90 -14.25
C ALA A 142 -16.81 -28.72 -14.64
N GLU A 143 -16.71 -29.98 -14.19
CA GLU A 143 -15.61 -30.89 -14.55
C GLU A 143 -15.62 -31.20 -16.04
N GLN A 144 -16.79 -31.48 -16.61
CA GLN A 144 -16.93 -31.73 -18.05
C GLN A 144 -16.54 -30.50 -18.88
N TYR A 145 -16.95 -29.31 -18.44
CA TYR A 145 -16.55 -28.07 -19.08
C TYR A 145 -15.04 -27.88 -19.03
N TRP A 146 -14.43 -28.00 -17.84
CA TRP A 146 -12.99 -27.87 -17.65
C TRP A 146 -12.21 -28.89 -18.49
N ASP A 147 -12.61 -30.16 -18.48
CA ASP A 147 -11.95 -31.21 -19.26
C ASP A 147 -12.12 -31.07 -20.78
N SER A 148 -13.12 -30.30 -21.23
CA SER A 148 -13.28 -29.97 -22.65
C SER A 148 -12.27 -28.92 -23.15
N LEU A 149 -11.68 -28.14 -22.23
CA LEU A 149 -10.69 -27.12 -22.56
C LEU A 149 -9.34 -27.73 -22.92
N SER A 150 -8.68 -27.17 -23.92
CA SER A 150 -7.28 -27.44 -24.23
C SER A 150 -6.36 -26.96 -23.10
N GLN A 151 -5.13 -27.49 -23.04
CA GLN A 151 -4.17 -27.06 -22.03
C GLN A 151 -3.85 -25.56 -22.10
N ASP A 152 -3.84 -24.99 -23.30
CA ASP A 152 -3.59 -23.55 -23.49
C ASP A 152 -4.75 -22.72 -22.94
N GLU A 153 -6.00 -23.15 -23.15
CA GLU A 153 -7.19 -22.51 -22.57
C GLU A 153 -7.20 -22.62 -21.05
N LYS A 154 -6.92 -23.80 -20.49
CA LYS A 154 -6.79 -23.99 -19.03
C LYS A 154 -5.75 -23.04 -18.42
N ASN A 155 -4.58 -22.92 -19.06
CA ASN A 155 -3.53 -22.02 -18.62
C ASN A 155 -3.93 -20.54 -18.71
N GLU A 156 -4.72 -20.17 -19.73
CA GLU A 156 -5.25 -18.81 -19.88
C GLU A 156 -6.27 -18.51 -18.78
N THR A 157 -7.24 -19.39 -18.53
CA THR A 157 -8.25 -19.22 -17.47
C THR A 157 -7.59 -19.05 -16.09
N ILE A 158 -6.58 -19.87 -15.78
CA ILE A 158 -5.81 -19.72 -14.53
C ILE A 158 -5.14 -18.35 -14.47
N ARG A 159 -4.54 -17.89 -15.58
CA ARG A 159 -3.85 -16.59 -15.65
C ARG A 159 -4.83 -15.42 -15.52
N GLU A 160 -5.97 -15.49 -16.18
CA GLU A 160 -7.02 -14.48 -16.12
C GLU A 160 -7.58 -14.36 -14.70
N LEU A 161 -7.91 -15.49 -14.07
CA LEU A 161 -8.39 -15.51 -12.70
C LEU A 161 -7.32 -14.99 -11.72
N GLN A 162 -6.06 -15.42 -11.87
CA GLN A 162 -4.96 -14.89 -11.07
C GLN A 162 -4.81 -13.37 -11.25
N GLY A 163 -4.86 -12.88 -12.48
CA GLY A 163 -4.77 -11.45 -12.78
C GLY A 163 -5.94 -10.65 -12.19
N PHE A 164 -7.16 -11.19 -12.20
CA PHE A 164 -8.31 -10.59 -11.53
C PHE A 164 -8.12 -10.51 -10.02
N MET A 165 -7.66 -11.60 -9.40
CA MET A 165 -7.41 -11.66 -7.96
C MET A 165 -6.29 -10.71 -7.54
N ASP A 166 -5.18 -10.66 -8.29
CA ASP A 166 -4.06 -9.75 -8.06
C ASP A 166 -4.51 -8.28 -8.15
N GLN A 167 -5.37 -7.95 -9.12
CA GLN A 167 -5.95 -6.60 -9.24
C GLN A 167 -6.86 -6.26 -8.06
N GLY A 168 -7.73 -7.18 -7.65
CA GLY A 168 -8.59 -7.01 -6.48
C GLY A 168 -7.77 -6.80 -5.21
N PHE A 169 -6.70 -7.58 -5.03
CA PHE A 169 -5.78 -7.46 -3.90
C PHE A 169 -5.03 -6.12 -3.92
N ALA A 170 -4.48 -5.72 -5.07
CA ALA A 170 -3.81 -4.43 -5.23
C ALA A 170 -4.76 -3.26 -4.96
N GLN A 171 -6.03 -3.36 -5.38
CA GLN A 171 -7.05 -2.36 -5.08
C GLN A 171 -7.36 -2.33 -3.58
N GLY A 172 -7.53 -3.48 -2.93
CA GLY A 172 -7.73 -3.59 -1.49
C GLY A 172 -6.56 -3.01 -0.69
N GLN A 173 -5.33 -3.29 -1.11
CA GLN A 173 -4.11 -2.71 -0.52
C GLN A 173 -4.07 -1.18 -0.68
N SER A 174 -4.45 -0.66 -1.85
CA SER A 174 -4.55 0.79 -2.10
C SER A 174 -5.62 1.46 -1.24
N ILE A 175 -6.79 0.85 -1.08
CA ILE A 175 -7.86 1.34 -0.20
C ILE A 175 -7.37 1.39 1.25
N THR A 176 -6.74 0.30 1.71
CA THR A 176 -6.19 0.20 3.06
C THR A 176 -5.09 1.23 3.31
N THR A 177 -4.14 1.34 2.37
CA THR A 177 -3.06 2.36 2.41
C THR A 177 -3.64 3.76 2.54
N ASN A 178 -4.63 4.11 1.71
CA ASN A 178 -5.26 5.42 1.74
C ASN A 178 -6.01 5.68 3.06
N ALA A 179 -6.68 4.66 3.61
CA ALA A 179 -7.38 4.77 4.88
C ALA A 179 -6.40 4.99 6.04
N VAL A 180 -5.35 4.17 6.14
CA VAL A 180 -4.30 4.29 7.16
C VAL A 180 -3.58 5.62 7.04
N PHE A 181 -3.19 6.01 5.83
CA PHE A 181 -2.49 7.28 5.59
C PHE A 181 -3.33 8.47 6.05
N LYS A 182 -4.61 8.54 5.68
CA LYS A 182 -5.50 9.64 6.11
C LYS A 182 -5.74 9.63 7.61
N ALA A 183 -5.93 8.45 8.20
CA ALA A 183 -6.14 8.29 9.64
C ALA A 183 -4.90 8.71 10.46
N SER A 184 -3.70 8.58 9.89
CA SER A 184 -2.45 8.99 10.55
C SER A 184 -2.31 10.51 10.72
N PHE A 185 -3.15 11.35 10.10
CA PHE A 185 -3.09 12.81 10.27
C PHE A 185 -4.01 13.28 11.40
N GLY A 186 -3.41 13.63 12.53
CA GLY A 186 -4.05 14.31 13.64
C GLY A 186 -3.73 15.80 13.71
N LEU A 187 -4.35 16.48 14.67
CA LEU A 187 -4.09 17.91 14.93
C LEU A 187 -2.62 18.17 15.31
N PHE A 188 -1.99 17.24 16.02
CA PHE A 188 -0.59 17.35 16.42
C PHE A 188 0.37 17.25 15.23
N ASP A 189 0.01 16.56 14.15
CA ASP A 189 0.84 16.49 12.93
C ASP A 189 0.96 17.85 12.24
N LEU A 190 -0.07 18.70 12.35
CA LEU A 190 0.02 20.08 11.86
C LEU A 190 1.05 20.89 12.65
N LEU A 191 1.06 20.72 13.98
CA LEU A 191 2.04 21.37 14.85
C LEU A 191 3.47 20.90 14.50
N TRP A 192 3.69 19.58 14.48
CA TRP A 192 5.03 19.04 14.26
C TRP A 192 5.51 19.22 12.82
N GLY A 193 4.60 19.14 11.84
CA GLY A 193 4.87 19.46 10.45
C GLY A 193 5.25 20.94 10.28
N PHE A 194 4.53 21.86 10.93
CA PHE A 194 4.89 23.28 10.94
C PHE A 194 6.28 23.50 11.55
N LEU A 195 6.56 22.88 12.70
CA LEU A 195 7.87 22.97 13.34
C LEU A 195 8.99 22.41 12.46
N ALA A 196 8.75 21.29 11.77
CA ALA A 196 9.69 20.70 10.83
C ALA A 196 10.03 21.68 9.68
N VAL A 197 9.01 22.25 9.04
CA VAL A 197 9.13 23.20 7.93
C VAL A 197 9.83 24.48 8.38
N ALA A 198 9.41 25.05 9.51
CA ALA A 198 10.01 26.27 10.06
C ALA A 198 11.48 26.07 10.45
N THR A 199 11.80 24.92 11.06
CA THR A 199 13.18 24.57 11.42
C THR A 199 14.04 24.37 10.18
N ALA A 200 13.55 23.62 9.19
CA ALA A 200 14.26 23.38 7.93
C ALA A 200 14.55 24.69 7.19
N PHE A 201 13.55 25.59 7.12
CA PHE A 201 13.70 26.92 6.54
C PHE A 201 14.78 27.73 7.27
N SER A 202 14.65 27.85 8.60
CA SER A 202 15.53 28.66 9.43
C SER A 202 16.98 28.22 9.35
N ILE A 203 17.24 26.89 9.37
CA ILE A 203 18.61 26.36 9.26
C ILE A 203 19.10 26.46 7.82
N GLY A 204 18.28 26.10 6.84
CA GLY A 204 18.67 26.06 5.43
C GLY A 204 18.99 27.42 4.81
N GLN A 205 18.52 28.52 5.41
CA GLN A 205 18.85 29.88 4.99
C GLN A 205 20.07 30.49 5.71
N ALA A 206 20.58 29.85 6.76
CA ALA A 206 21.67 30.40 7.55
C ALA A 206 22.98 30.32 6.76
N ASP A 207 23.57 31.48 6.46
CA ASP A 207 24.92 31.58 5.92
C ASP A 207 25.94 31.35 7.04
N GLU A 208 27.10 30.76 6.72
CA GLU A 208 28.17 30.49 7.70
C GLU A 208 28.79 31.76 8.33
N VAL A 209 28.26 32.96 8.02
CA VAL A 209 28.80 34.27 8.41
C VAL A 209 27.89 34.98 9.44
N GLY A 210 27.36 34.20 10.39
CA GLY A 210 26.54 34.68 11.52
C GLY A 210 27.25 34.63 12.87
N THR A 211 28.51 35.06 12.94
CA THR A 211 29.20 35.48 14.18
C THR A 211 29.86 36.83 13.97
#